data_AF-A0A8E2F6Z9-F1
#
_entry.id   AF-A0A8E2F6Z9-F1
#
_cell.length_a   1.000
_cell.length_b   1.000
_cell.length_c   1.000
_cell.angle_alpha   90.00
_cell.angle_beta   90.00
_cell.angle_gamma   90.00
#
_symmetry.space_group_name_H-M   'P 1'
#
loop_
_entity.id
_entity.type
_entity.pdbx_description
1 polymer ?
#
loop_
_entity_poly.entity_id
_entity_poly.type
_entity_poly.pdbx_seq_one_letter_code
_entity_poly.pdbx_strand_id
1 'polypeptide(L)'
;MPDLPENPPIKGAVLLPLTHPPHHQNQSPFFRQLPAELRLSIYEYILSPFGQIVHVMRTTEDNLRGARNLEFLPLLYKTQTFSFRQTQALRLFASGPLPYTHLIRSLRLDTLVTHTRLSALISIPSESLDLWKLTCTAIAKMPKLDNLLVVFDIRVLDEPSLQQMVDIMEPLREIRVGDFRIRLLRHEGLWRRAELDLGLLKGKIGEVPFLLEEGFNELA
;
A
#
# COMPACT_ATOMS: atom_id res chain seq x y z
N MET A 1 -18.83 -41.63 13.85
CA MET A 1 -18.14 -40.37 13.48
C MET A 1 -18.96 -39.74 12.37
N PRO A 2 -19.55 -38.56 12.54
CA PRO A 2 -20.30 -37.92 11.46
C PRO A 2 -19.33 -37.21 10.50
N ASP A 3 -19.56 -37.39 9.20
CA ASP A 3 -18.82 -36.76 8.13
C ASP A 3 -18.99 -35.23 8.18
N LEU A 4 -17.87 -34.51 8.16
CA LEU A 4 -17.85 -33.05 8.07
C LEU A 4 -18.24 -32.62 6.63
N PRO A 5 -19.10 -31.61 6.46
CA PRO A 5 -19.48 -31.15 5.13
C PRO A 5 -18.29 -30.53 4.42
N GLU A 6 -17.99 -31.02 3.21
CA GLU A 6 -17.00 -30.45 2.30
C GLU A 6 -17.41 -29.00 1.95
N ASN A 7 -16.53 -28.05 2.27
CA ASN A 7 -16.70 -26.67 1.86
C ASN A 7 -16.61 -26.58 0.32
N PRO A 8 -17.52 -25.86 -0.35
CA PRO A 8 -17.40 -25.64 -1.78
C PRO A 8 -16.13 -24.82 -2.07
N PRO A 9 -15.46 -25.10 -3.20
CA PRO A 9 -14.25 -24.37 -3.57
C PRO A 9 -14.57 -22.88 -3.68
N ILE A 10 -13.86 -22.09 -2.87
CA ILE A 10 -13.83 -20.63 -2.98
C ILE A 10 -13.41 -20.32 -4.42
N LYS A 11 -14.32 -19.72 -5.20
CA LYS A 11 -14.01 -19.20 -6.53
C LYS A 11 -12.99 -18.07 -6.34
N GLY A 12 -11.72 -18.43 -6.42
CA GLY A 12 -10.62 -17.50 -6.34
C GLY A 12 -10.81 -16.37 -7.34
N ALA A 13 -10.44 -15.15 -6.92
CA ALA A 13 -10.38 -14.01 -7.81
C ALA A 13 -9.60 -14.41 -9.08
N VAL A 14 -10.29 -14.36 -10.22
CA VAL A 14 -9.68 -14.58 -11.52
C VAL A 14 -8.70 -13.43 -11.74
N LEU A 15 -7.43 -13.68 -11.48
CA LEU A 15 -6.36 -12.91 -12.10
C LEU A 15 -6.46 -13.19 -13.59
N LEU A 16 -7.17 -12.32 -14.31
CA LEU A 16 -7.15 -12.35 -15.77
C LEU A 16 -5.68 -12.27 -16.19
N PRO A 17 -5.15 -13.25 -16.94
CA PRO A 17 -3.86 -13.09 -17.57
C PRO A 17 -3.96 -11.84 -18.44
N LEU A 18 -3.22 -10.79 -18.10
CA LEU A 18 -3.01 -9.66 -19.00
C LEU A 18 -2.10 -10.15 -20.13
N THR A 19 -2.62 -11.02 -21.00
CA THR A 19 -2.01 -11.43 -22.28
C THR A 19 -2.35 -10.45 -23.39
N HIS A 20 -2.88 -9.27 -23.06
CA HIS A 20 -3.07 -8.22 -24.04
C HIS A 20 -1.69 -7.70 -24.45
N PRO A 21 -1.37 -7.70 -25.76
CA PRO A 21 -0.15 -7.07 -26.24
C PRO A 21 -0.12 -5.62 -25.74
N PRO A 22 1.06 -5.07 -25.41
CA PRO A 22 1.16 -3.71 -24.89
C PRO A 22 0.40 -2.77 -25.83
N HIS A 23 -0.73 -2.23 -25.35
CA HIS A 23 -1.52 -1.27 -26.10
C HIS A 23 -0.66 -0.04 -26.30
N HIS A 24 -0.07 0.10 -27.48
CA HIS A 24 0.61 1.33 -27.86
C HIS A 24 -0.42 2.45 -27.79
N GLN A 25 -0.22 3.46 -26.93
CA GLN A 25 -1.07 4.68 -26.87
C GLN A 25 -1.18 5.42 -28.22
N ASN A 26 -0.41 5.02 -29.23
CA ASN A 26 -0.52 5.47 -30.61
C ASN A 26 -1.74 4.90 -31.35
N GLN A 27 -2.50 3.99 -30.73
CA GLN A 27 -3.69 3.38 -31.33
C GLN A 27 -4.85 4.37 -31.51
N SER A 28 -4.84 5.52 -30.83
CA SER A 28 -5.78 6.60 -31.11
C SER A 28 -5.08 7.77 -31.80
N PRO A 29 -5.01 7.78 -33.15
CA PRO A 29 -4.43 8.90 -33.90
C PRO A 29 -5.13 10.23 -33.60
N PHE A 30 -6.43 10.20 -33.29
CA PHE A 30 -7.19 11.38 -32.87
C PHE A 30 -6.74 11.92 -31.51
N PHE A 31 -6.41 11.05 -30.57
CA PHE A 31 -5.99 11.49 -29.24
C PHE A 31 -4.70 12.31 -29.29
N ARG A 32 -3.75 11.97 -30.18
CA ARG A 32 -2.51 12.73 -30.38
C ARG A 32 -2.71 14.14 -30.95
N GLN A 33 -3.82 14.36 -31.66
CA GLN A 33 -4.12 15.68 -32.25
C GLN A 33 -4.73 16.64 -31.22
N LEU A 34 -5.12 16.15 -30.05
CA LEU A 34 -5.67 17.00 -29.00
C LEU A 34 -4.56 17.88 -28.37
N PRO A 35 -4.87 19.17 -28.08
CA PRO A 35 -4.05 20.01 -27.21
C PRO A 35 -3.64 19.28 -25.92
N ALA A 36 -2.45 19.61 -25.42
CA ALA A 36 -1.90 18.95 -24.22
C ALA A 36 -2.86 19.05 -23.02
N GLU A 37 -3.53 20.20 -22.88
CA GLU A 37 -4.51 20.48 -21.84
C GLU A 37 -5.67 19.48 -21.89
N LEU A 38 -6.25 19.24 -23.08
CA LEU A 38 -7.35 18.29 -23.25
C LEU A 38 -6.90 16.84 -23.02
N ARG A 39 -5.69 16.47 -23.47
CA ARG A 39 -5.14 15.13 -23.20
C ARG A 39 -4.97 14.91 -21.70
N LEU A 40 -4.46 15.90 -20.97
CA LEU A 40 -4.31 15.87 -19.52
C LEU A 40 -5.66 15.78 -18.81
N SER A 41 -6.68 16.55 -19.22
CA SER A 41 -8.03 16.44 -18.66
C SER A 41 -8.65 15.07 -18.90
N ILE A 42 -8.42 14.45 -20.07
CA ILE A 42 -8.88 13.08 -20.35
C ILE A 42 -8.14 12.07 -19.47
N TYR A 43 -6.82 12.21 -19.31
CA TYR A 43 -6.07 11.35 -18.39
C TYR A 43 -6.53 11.50 -16.95
N GLU A 44 -6.79 12.73 -16.49
CA GLU A 44 -7.35 12.98 -15.18
C GLU A 44 -8.71 12.30 -15.03
N TYR A 45 -9.61 12.48 -16.00
CA TYR A 45 -10.95 11.88 -15.94
C TYR A 45 -10.92 10.34 -15.97
N ILE A 46 -10.05 9.73 -16.80
CA ILE A 46 -9.98 8.28 -17.00
C ILE A 46 -9.17 7.57 -15.91
N LEU A 47 -8.05 8.16 -15.50
CA LEU A 47 -7.13 7.55 -14.53
C LEU A 47 -7.44 7.97 -13.10
N SER A 48 -8.18 9.06 -12.88
CA SER A 48 -8.58 9.57 -11.57
C SER A 48 -10.06 9.43 -11.18
N PRO A 49 -10.91 8.56 -11.76
CA PRO A 49 -12.25 8.41 -11.23
C PRO A 49 -12.17 7.67 -9.89
N PHE A 50 -12.39 8.41 -8.81
CA PHE A 50 -12.69 7.90 -7.46
C PHE A 50 -11.58 7.13 -6.73
N GLY A 51 -10.37 7.70 -6.64
CA GLY A 51 -9.35 7.17 -5.73
C GLY A 51 -8.92 5.73 -6.03
N GLN A 52 -9.03 5.32 -7.31
CA GLN A 52 -8.58 4.00 -7.72
C GLN A 52 -7.09 3.84 -7.47
N ILE A 53 -6.74 2.66 -6.94
CA ILE A 53 -5.37 2.26 -6.68
C ILE A 53 -4.72 1.94 -8.03
N VAL A 54 -3.77 2.78 -8.47
CA VAL A 54 -2.96 2.48 -9.65
C VAL A 54 -1.80 1.57 -9.24
N HIS A 55 -1.85 0.31 -9.68
CA HIS A 55 -0.74 -0.62 -9.52
C HIS A 55 0.39 -0.23 -10.48
N VAL A 56 1.49 0.31 -9.94
CA VAL A 56 2.69 0.59 -10.74
C VAL A 56 3.41 -0.73 -11.03
N MET A 57 3.28 -1.24 -12.26
CA MET A 57 4.12 -2.32 -12.74
C MET A 57 5.43 -1.75 -13.29
N ARG A 58 6.57 -2.33 -12.90
CA ARG A 58 7.86 -2.01 -13.53
C ARG A 58 7.85 -2.49 -14.98
N THR A 59 7.85 -1.56 -15.92
CA THR A 59 8.15 -1.88 -17.32
C THR A 59 9.64 -2.14 -17.48
N THR A 60 10.01 -3.27 -18.08
CA THR A 60 11.40 -3.57 -18.48
C THR A 60 11.92 -2.50 -19.44
N GLU A 61 13.24 -2.27 -19.45
CA GLU A 61 13.89 -1.18 -20.21
C GLU A 61 13.53 -1.18 -21.71
N ASP A 62 13.25 -2.35 -22.29
CA ASP A 62 12.86 -2.51 -23.69
C ASP A 62 11.55 -1.80 -24.05
N ASN A 63 10.66 -1.58 -23.07
CA ASN A 63 9.37 -0.92 -23.28
C ASN A 63 9.45 0.61 -23.26
N LEU A 64 10.55 1.21 -22.76
CA LEU A 64 10.68 2.66 -22.65
C LEU A 64 10.93 3.36 -23.99
N ARG A 65 11.43 2.64 -25.01
CA ARG A 65 11.62 3.21 -26.37
C ARG A 65 10.31 3.61 -27.06
N GLY A 66 9.17 3.10 -26.60
CA GLY A 66 7.84 3.42 -27.14
C GLY A 66 7.08 4.53 -26.39
N ALA A 67 7.52 4.92 -25.20
CA ALA A 67 6.79 5.83 -24.31
C ALA A 67 7.02 7.31 -24.66
N ARG A 68 6.51 7.76 -25.81
CA ARG A 68 6.63 9.17 -26.25
C ARG A 68 5.73 10.15 -25.50
N ASN A 69 4.89 9.70 -24.58
CA ASN A 69 3.96 10.55 -23.84
C ASN A 69 4.31 10.57 -22.34
N LEU A 70 5.47 11.12 -21.96
CA LEU A 70 5.82 11.33 -20.55
C LEU A 70 5.06 12.52 -19.92
N GLU A 71 4.31 13.28 -20.74
CA GLU A 71 3.61 14.50 -20.35
C GLU A 71 2.56 14.27 -19.24
N PHE A 72 1.96 13.08 -19.16
CA PHE A 72 0.94 12.77 -18.13
C PHE A 72 1.53 12.22 -16.84
N LEU A 73 2.81 11.81 -16.81
CA LEU A 73 3.42 11.21 -15.63
C LEU A 73 3.41 12.16 -14.42
N PRO A 74 3.74 13.46 -14.54
CA PRO A 74 3.64 14.37 -13.41
C PRO A 74 2.22 14.44 -12.83
N LEU A 75 1.20 14.44 -13.70
CA LEU A 75 -0.21 14.48 -13.29
C LEU A 75 -0.60 13.19 -12.56
N LEU A 76 -0.22 12.03 -13.10
CA LEU A 76 -0.46 10.73 -12.48
C LEU A 76 0.16 10.67 -11.07
N TYR A 77 1.42 11.06 -10.93
CA TYR A 77 2.11 11.01 -9.64
C TYR A 77 1.51 11.99 -8.61
N LYS A 78 1.00 13.13 -9.07
CA LYS A 78 0.42 14.16 -8.22
C LYS A 78 -1.00 13.83 -7.73
N THR A 79 -1.81 13.18 -8.56
CA THR A 79 -3.25 13.01 -8.33
C THR A 79 -3.61 11.64 -7.74
N GLN A 80 -2.79 10.62 -7.99
CA GLN A 80 -3.12 9.25 -7.63
C GLN A 80 -2.68 8.87 -6.22
N THR A 81 -3.40 7.90 -5.66
CA THR A 81 -2.96 7.18 -4.47
C THR A 81 -2.15 5.96 -4.88
N PHE A 82 -0.87 5.95 -4.54
CA PHE A 82 0.01 4.83 -4.81
C PHE A 82 -0.17 3.79 -3.72
N SER A 83 -0.59 2.57 -4.07
CA SER A 83 -0.76 1.50 -3.09
C SER A 83 0.31 0.42 -3.25
N PHE A 84 0.94 0.04 -2.15
CA PHE A 84 1.90 -1.04 -2.07
C PHE A 84 1.41 -2.07 -1.08
N ARG A 85 1.34 -3.34 -1.48
CA ARG A 85 0.93 -4.45 -0.60
C ARG A 85 2.07 -5.06 0.22
N GLN A 86 3.30 -4.64 -0.06
CA GLN A 86 4.52 -5.16 0.52
C GLN A 86 5.53 -4.02 0.62
N THR A 87 6.27 -3.95 1.73
CA THR A 87 7.25 -2.90 1.95
C THR A 87 8.42 -3.03 0.99
N GLN A 88 8.74 -4.26 0.58
CA GLN A 88 9.75 -4.51 -0.45
C GLN A 88 9.42 -3.83 -1.78
N ALA A 89 8.15 -3.85 -2.21
CA ALA A 89 7.72 -3.22 -3.45
C ALA A 89 7.91 -1.69 -3.39
N LEU A 90 7.53 -1.08 -2.28
CA LEU A 90 7.73 0.35 -2.04
C LEU A 90 9.23 0.70 -1.99
N ARG A 91 10.05 -0.11 -1.33
CA ARG A 91 11.50 0.12 -1.27
C ARG A 91 12.12 0.07 -2.66
N LEU A 92 11.80 -0.95 -3.45
CA LEU A 92 12.27 -1.09 -4.82
C LEU A 92 11.81 0.09 -5.68
N PHE A 93 10.57 0.55 -5.49
CA PHE A 93 10.03 1.71 -6.16
C PHE A 93 10.78 3.00 -5.78
N ALA A 94 10.98 3.26 -4.49
CA ALA A 94 11.64 4.45 -3.97
C ALA A 94 13.14 4.50 -4.26
N SER A 95 13.79 3.34 -4.37
CA SER A 95 15.22 3.22 -4.69
C SER A 95 15.51 3.21 -6.19
N GLY A 96 14.46 3.10 -7.02
CA GLY A 96 14.61 3.07 -8.47
C GLY A 96 14.90 4.47 -9.06
N PRO A 97 15.40 4.56 -10.29
CA PRO A 97 15.65 5.83 -10.98
C PRO A 97 14.36 6.52 -11.45
N LEU A 98 13.24 6.31 -10.76
CA LEU A 98 11.94 6.84 -11.18
C LEU A 98 11.92 8.37 -11.01
N PRO A 99 11.78 9.13 -12.10
CA PRO A 99 12.01 10.59 -12.07
C PRO A 99 10.99 11.38 -11.24
N TYR A 100 9.88 10.77 -10.81
CA TYR A 100 8.73 11.49 -10.25
C TYR A 100 8.31 11.05 -8.84
N THR A 101 9.12 10.26 -8.12
CA THR A 101 8.81 9.86 -6.73
C THR A 101 8.57 11.07 -5.82
N HIS A 102 9.27 12.17 -6.08
CA HIS A 102 9.12 13.45 -5.38
C HIS A 102 7.77 14.17 -5.63
N LEU A 103 6.94 13.69 -6.57
CA LEU A 103 5.61 14.24 -6.87
C LEU A 103 4.47 13.50 -6.16
N ILE A 104 4.75 12.37 -5.53
CA ILE A 104 3.74 11.55 -4.86
C ILE A 104 3.18 12.31 -3.66
N ARG A 105 1.85 12.46 -3.65
CA ARG A 105 1.11 13.12 -2.57
C ARG A 105 0.34 12.16 -1.68
N SER A 106 -0.08 11.02 -2.22
CA SER A 106 -0.90 10.05 -1.50
C SER A 106 -0.30 8.65 -1.62
N LEU A 107 -0.02 8.03 -0.48
CA LEU A 107 0.58 6.71 -0.38
C LEU A 107 -0.29 5.84 0.53
N ARG A 108 -0.56 4.62 0.06
CA ARG A 108 -1.14 3.54 0.85
C ARG A 108 -0.14 2.40 0.93
N LEU A 109 0.11 1.91 2.14
CA LEU A 109 1.01 0.81 2.39
C LEU A 109 0.29 -0.26 3.21
N ASP A 110 -0.09 -1.35 2.54
CA ASP A 110 -0.58 -2.53 3.23
C ASP A 110 0.64 -3.38 3.64
N THR A 111 0.72 -3.72 4.91
CA THR A 111 1.78 -4.55 5.48
C THR A 111 1.14 -5.70 6.25
N LEU A 112 1.64 -6.91 6.03
CA LEU A 112 1.16 -8.11 6.69
C LEU A 112 1.99 -8.33 7.94
N VAL A 113 1.37 -8.44 9.11
CA VAL A 113 2.02 -8.81 10.38
C VAL A 113 1.69 -10.24 10.71
N THR A 114 2.71 -11.11 10.67
CA THR A 114 2.58 -12.53 11.00
C THR A 114 3.39 -12.86 12.25
N HIS A 115 2.74 -13.49 13.22
CA HIS A 115 3.35 -13.99 14.44
C HIS A 115 3.14 -15.50 14.50
N THR A 116 4.24 -16.25 14.47
CA THR A 116 4.22 -17.71 14.60
C THR A 116 4.96 -18.10 15.88
N ARG A 117 4.37 -18.99 16.70
CA ARG A 117 4.96 -19.49 17.97
C ARG A 117 6.37 -20.06 17.82
N LEU A 118 6.67 -20.63 16.65
CA LEU A 118 7.99 -21.16 16.35
C LEU A 118 9.07 -20.07 16.31
N SER A 119 8.67 -18.80 16.29
CA SER A 119 9.50 -17.61 16.23
C SER A 119 9.31 -16.74 17.48
N ALA A 120 9.37 -17.33 18.68
CA ALA A 120 9.19 -16.62 19.96
C ALA A 120 10.13 -15.41 20.20
N LEU A 121 11.02 -15.09 19.26
CA LEU A 121 11.97 -14.01 19.36
C LEU A 121 11.61 -12.78 18.52
N ILE A 122 10.70 -12.85 17.54
CA ILE A 122 10.44 -11.67 16.69
C ILE A 122 9.01 -11.63 16.15
N SER A 123 8.19 -10.74 16.70
CA SER A 123 7.00 -10.22 16.04
C SER A 123 7.44 -9.28 14.93
N ILE A 124 7.27 -9.67 13.70
CA ILE A 124 7.61 -8.81 12.59
C ILE A 124 6.39 -8.72 11.67
N PRO A 125 6.19 -7.63 10.92
CA PRO A 125 5.69 -7.79 9.56
C PRO A 125 6.28 -9.08 8.91
N SER A 126 5.62 -9.74 7.97
CA SER A 126 6.20 -10.92 7.30
C SER A 126 7.60 -10.65 6.69
N GLU A 127 7.99 -9.39 6.63
CA GLU A 127 9.26 -8.81 6.23
C GLU A 127 10.07 -8.34 7.45
N SER A 128 11.39 -8.50 7.48
CA SER A 128 12.24 -8.13 8.64
C SER A 128 12.02 -6.70 9.18
N LEU A 129 12.17 -6.51 10.50
CA LEU A 129 12.01 -5.19 11.15
C LEU A 129 12.98 -4.15 10.55
N ASP A 130 14.17 -4.59 10.13
CA ASP A 130 15.14 -3.76 9.43
C ASP A 130 14.63 -3.31 8.05
N LEU A 131 13.95 -4.18 7.31
CA LEU A 131 13.34 -3.81 6.03
C LEU A 131 12.21 -2.80 6.23
N TRP A 132 11.44 -2.98 7.30
CA TRP A 132 10.41 -2.03 7.69
C TRP A 132 10.99 -0.65 8.00
N LYS A 133 12.02 -0.58 8.84
CA LYS A 133 12.74 0.67 9.15
C LYS A 133 13.24 1.37 7.89
N LEU A 134 13.91 0.63 7.00
CA LEU A 134 14.39 1.17 5.73
C LEU A 134 13.26 1.71 4.85
N THR A 135 12.09 1.04 4.87
CA THR A 135 10.91 1.49 4.13
C THR A 135 10.36 2.79 4.72
N CYS A 136 10.23 2.89 6.04
CA CYS A 136 9.82 4.12 6.72
C CYS A 136 10.78 5.27 6.42
N THR A 137 12.10 5.03 6.43
CA THR A 137 13.10 6.03 6.02
C THR A 137 12.92 6.46 4.56
N ALA A 138 12.53 5.56 3.66
CA ALA A 138 12.26 5.91 2.26
C ALA A 138 10.99 6.77 2.13
N ILE A 139 9.95 6.49 2.92
CA ILE A 139 8.73 7.30 2.98
C ILE A 139 9.03 8.69 3.54
N ALA A 140 9.80 8.79 4.62
CA ALA A 140 10.19 10.06 5.24
C ALA A 140 10.99 10.97 4.29
N LYS A 141 11.63 10.39 3.26
CA LYS A 141 12.35 11.13 2.20
C LYS A 141 11.46 11.63 1.07
N MET A 142 10.14 11.39 1.10
CA MET A 142 9.20 11.86 0.06
C MET A 142 8.70 13.28 0.39
N PRO A 143 9.27 14.34 -0.21
CA PRO A 143 9.11 15.72 0.27
C PRO A 143 7.71 16.31 0.04
N LYS A 144 6.91 15.72 -0.85
CA LYS A 144 5.55 16.17 -1.18
C LYS A 144 4.47 15.20 -0.73
N LEU A 145 4.84 14.18 0.05
CA LEU A 145 3.87 13.23 0.57
C LEU A 145 3.01 13.95 1.61
N ASP A 146 1.71 13.97 1.35
CA ASP A 146 0.73 14.70 2.14
C ASP A 146 -0.22 13.74 2.85
N ASN A 147 -0.58 12.63 2.20
CA ASN A 147 -1.51 11.63 2.70
C ASN A 147 -0.81 10.28 2.79
N LEU A 148 -0.73 9.71 3.99
CA LEU A 148 -0.20 8.37 4.22
C LEU A 148 -1.25 7.51 4.93
N LEU A 149 -1.61 6.38 4.33
CA LEU A 149 -2.40 5.34 4.97
C LEU A 149 -1.55 4.07 5.12
N VAL A 150 -1.24 3.68 6.35
CA VAL A 150 -0.60 2.39 6.64
C VAL A 150 -1.65 1.42 7.14
N VAL A 151 -1.78 0.27 6.47
CA VAL A 151 -2.73 -0.78 6.81
C VAL A 151 -1.95 -1.98 7.32
N PHE A 152 -2.06 -2.29 8.61
CA PHE A 152 -1.51 -3.51 9.19
C PHE A 152 -2.55 -4.62 9.10
N ASP A 153 -2.34 -5.60 8.22
CA ASP A 153 -3.09 -6.85 8.18
C ASP A 153 -2.48 -7.82 9.20
N ILE A 154 -3.10 -7.97 10.36
CA ILE A 154 -2.59 -8.76 11.48
C ILE A 154 -3.12 -10.18 11.37
N ARG A 155 -2.27 -11.11 10.93
CA ARG A 155 -2.56 -12.55 10.81
C ARG A 155 -1.71 -13.33 11.79
N VAL A 156 -2.25 -13.50 12.99
CA VAL A 156 -1.49 -14.02 14.12
C VAL A 156 -2.21 -15.19 14.78
N LEU A 157 -1.42 -16.22 15.09
CA LEU A 157 -1.83 -17.31 15.98
C LEU A 157 -1.76 -16.90 17.46
N ASP A 158 -0.98 -15.85 17.80
CA ASP A 158 -0.87 -15.24 19.16
C ASP A 158 -0.96 -13.71 19.18
N GLU A 159 -1.46 -13.12 20.26
CA GLU A 159 -1.64 -11.68 20.37
C GLU A 159 -0.27 -11.03 20.38
N PRO A 160 -0.01 -10.05 19.52
CA PRO A 160 1.21 -9.27 19.66
C PRO A 160 1.12 -8.52 20.99
N SER A 161 2.19 -8.58 21.78
CA SER A 161 2.28 -7.78 23.00
C SER A 161 2.27 -6.28 22.65
N LEU A 162 1.86 -5.44 23.60
CA LEU A 162 1.89 -3.99 23.41
C LEU A 162 3.27 -3.47 22.98
N GLN A 163 4.35 -4.03 23.56
CA GLN A 163 5.71 -3.62 23.21
C GLN A 163 6.07 -3.97 21.76
N GLN A 164 5.66 -5.14 21.30
CA GLN A 164 5.86 -5.56 19.91
C GLN A 164 5.14 -4.62 18.92
N MET A 165 3.92 -4.20 19.25
CA MET A 165 3.20 -3.21 18.46
C MET A 165 3.89 -1.85 18.46
N VAL A 166 4.41 -1.42 19.61
CA VAL A 166 5.22 -0.19 19.71
C VAL A 166 6.47 -0.30 18.83
N ASP A 167 7.21 -1.41 18.87
CA ASP A 167 8.43 -1.60 18.09
C ASP A 167 8.14 -1.60 16.57
N ILE A 168 7.00 -2.15 16.16
CA ILE A 168 6.53 -2.09 14.77
C ILE A 168 6.14 -0.67 14.38
N MET A 169 5.51 0.10 15.27
CA MET A 169 5.06 1.45 14.95
C MET A 169 6.14 2.52 15.09
N GLU A 170 7.18 2.31 15.89
CA GLU A 170 8.19 3.34 16.18
C GLU A 170 8.87 3.93 14.94
N PRO A 171 9.23 3.16 13.90
CA PRO A 171 9.82 3.73 12.68
C PRO A 171 8.89 4.70 11.93
N LEU A 172 7.58 4.64 12.16
CA LEU A 172 6.61 5.58 11.56
C LEU A 172 6.68 6.98 12.17
N ARG A 173 7.24 7.12 13.37
CA ARG A 173 7.30 8.38 14.11
C ARG A 173 8.14 9.46 13.41
N GLU A 174 9.10 9.03 12.60
CA GLU A 174 9.96 9.92 11.81
C GLU A 174 9.25 10.51 10.59
N ILE A 175 8.11 9.93 10.18
CA ILE A 175 7.38 10.35 8.99
C ILE A 175 6.55 11.60 9.32
N ARG A 176 6.76 12.67 8.54
CA ARG A 176 6.02 13.93 8.64
C ARG A 176 5.17 14.11 7.38
N VAL A 177 3.86 13.97 7.52
CA VAL A 177 2.87 14.16 6.45
C VAL A 177 1.67 14.93 6.99
N GLY A 178 0.84 15.50 6.11
CA GLY A 178 -0.35 16.29 6.48
C GLY A 178 -1.46 15.45 7.10
N ASP A 179 -1.85 14.35 6.44
CA ASP A 179 -2.83 13.37 6.89
C ASP A 179 -2.16 12.00 7.02
N PHE A 180 -1.98 11.54 8.27
CA PHE A 180 -1.43 10.23 8.56
C PHE A 180 -2.49 9.35 9.20
N ARG A 181 -2.83 8.22 8.57
CA ARG A 181 -3.79 7.24 9.09
C ARG A 181 -3.15 5.88 9.23
N ILE A 182 -3.53 5.20 10.31
CA ILE A 182 -3.14 3.81 10.56
C ILE A 182 -4.42 3.00 10.69
N ARG A 183 -4.52 1.94 9.91
CA ARG A 183 -5.61 0.96 9.98
C ARG A 183 -5.06 -0.37 10.47
N LEU A 184 -5.71 -0.95 11.46
CA LEU A 184 -5.43 -2.31 11.91
C LEU A 184 -6.56 -3.19 11.39
N LEU A 185 -6.23 -4.13 10.51
CA LEU A 185 -7.15 -5.15 10.02
C LEU A 185 -6.91 -6.43 10.80
N ARG A 186 -7.96 -6.96 11.40
CA ARG A 186 -7.97 -8.21 12.15
C ARG A 186 -8.83 -9.21 11.40
N HIS A 187 -8.29 -10.38 11.09
CA HIS A 187 -9.08 -11.49 10.56
C HIS A 187 -9.67 -12.27 11.72
N GLU A 188 -11.01 -12.41 11.74
CA GLU A 188 -11.71 -13.14 12.79
C GLU A 188 -11.42 -14.65 12.71
N GLY A 189 -11.14 -15.27 13.86
CA GLY A 189 -10.94 -16.72 13.95
C GLY A 189 -10.13 -17.20 15.17
N LEU A 190 -9.24 -16.38 15.75
CA LEU A 190 -8.28 -16.86 16.77
C LEU A 190 -8.10 -15.99 18.02
N TRP A 191 -8.76 -14.83 18.11
CA TRP A 191 -8.60 -13.92 19.25
C TRP A 191 -9.94 -13.71 19.96
N ARG A 192 -10.09 -14.23 21.19
CA ARG A 192 -11.08 -13.68 22.13
C ARG A 192 -10.72 -12.21 22.38
N ARG A 193 -11.73 -11.35 22.54
CA ARG A 193 -11.64 -9.90 22.77
C ARG A 193 -10.56 -9.50 23.79
N ALA A 194 -9.33 -9.38 23.35
CA ALA A 194 -8.43 -8.39 23.89
C ALA A 194 -8.65 -7.14 23.06
N GLU A 195 -9.17 -6.11 23.72
CA GLU A 195 -9.06 -4.75 23.26
C GLU A 195 -7.58 -4.41 23.33
N LEU A 196 -6.93 -4.33 22.18
CA LEU A 196 -5.65 -3.63 22.11
C LEU A 196 -5.97 -2.22 22.60
N ASP A 197 -5.43 -1.79 23.74
CA ASP A 197 -5.73 -0.45 24.25
C ASP A 197 -5.05 0.58 23.33
N LEU A 198 -5.80 1.02 22.33
CA LEU A 198 -5.38 1.98 21.32
C LEU A 198 -5.06 3.34 21.96
N GLY A 199 -5.63 3.63 23.14
CA GLY A 199 -5.29 4.81 23.94
C GLY A 199 -3.85 4.74 24.46
N LEU A 200 -3.41 3.57 24.95
CA LEU A 200 -2.03 3.37 25.38
C LEU A 200 -1.03 3.45 24.22
N LEU A 201 -1.38 2.95 23.03
CA LEU A 201 -0.54 3.09 21.83
C LEU A 201 -0.36 4.56 21.43
N LYS A 202 -1.44 5.34 21.42
CA LYS A 202 -1.38 6.80 21.16
C LYS A 202 -0.48 7.52 22.16
N GLY A 203 -0.58 7.19 23.44
CA GLY A 203 0.26 7.80 24.48
C GLY A 203 1.76 7.48 24.33
N LYS A 204 2.12 6.28 23.84
CA LYS A 204 3.51 5.85 23.71
C LYS A 204 4.21 6.32 22.44
N ILE A 205 3.49 6.42 21.32
CA ILE A 205 4.06 6.82 20.02
C ILE A 205 4.23 8.36 19.93
N GLY A 206 3.73 9.09 20.93
CA GLY A 206 3.73 10.55 20.99
C GLY A 206 2.52 11.15 20.26
N GLU A 207 2.35 12.47 20.33
CA GLU A 207 1.28 13.22 19.66
C GLU A 207 1.46 13.27 18.13
N VAL A 208 1.65 12.12 17.49
CA VAL A 208 1.46 12.03 16.06
C VAL A 208 -0.06 12.03 15.85
N PRO A 209 -0.63 13.02 15.13
CA PRO A 209 -2.06 13.07 14.88
C PRO A 209 -2.41 11.99 13.85
N PHE A 210 -2.50 10.74 14.29
CA PHE A 210 -3.02 9.66 13.47
C PHE A 210 -4.42 9.25 13.90
N LEU A 211 -5.30 9.12 12.91
CA LEU A 211 -6.59 8.47 13.08
C LEU A 211 -6.36 6.98 13.00
N LEU A 212 -6.65 6.32 14.12
CA LEU A 212 -6.66 4.87 14.18
C LEU A 212 -8.10 4.41 13.95
N GLU A 213 -8.31 3.79 12.80
CA GLU A 213 -9.61 3.27 12.39
C GLU A 213 -9.61 1.75 12.57
N GLU A 214 -10.53 1.24 13.39
CA GLU A 214 -10.79 -0.19 13.46
C GLU A 214 -11.64 -0.61 12.26
N GLY A 215 -11.07 -1.47 11.42
CA GLY A 215 -11.79 -2.10 10.32
C GLY A 215 -12.12 -3.53 10.67
N PHE A 216 -13.39 -3.82 10.94
CA PHE A 216 -13.89 -5.19 11.00
C PHE A 216 -14.19 -5.65 9.58
N ASN A 217 -13.40 -6.58 9.06
CA ASN A 217 -13.77 -7.30 7.85
C ASN A 217 -14.70 -8.45 8.28
N GLU A 218 -16.01 -8.22 8.19
CA GLU A 218 -16.97 -9.32 8.13
C GLU A 218 -16.71 -10.06 6.80
N LEU A 219 -15.99 -11.17 6.87
CA LEU A 219 -15.86 -12.10 5.76
C LEU A 219 -17.25 -12.71 5.52
N ALA A 220 -17.98 -12.19 4.53
CA ALA A 220 -19.21 -12.76 3.99
C ALA A 220 -18.93 -13.95 3.06
#